data_AF-A0A7W0L244-F1
#
_entry.id   AF-A0A7W0L244-F1
#
_cell.length_a   1.000
_cell.length_b   1.000
_cell.length_c   1.000
_cell.angle_alpha   90.00
_cell.angle_beta   90.00
_cell.angle_gamma   90.00
#
_symmetry.space_group_name_H-M   'P 1'
#
loop_
_entity.id
_entity.type
_entity.pdbx_description
1 polymer ?
#
loop_
_entity_poly.entity_id
_entity_poly.type
_entity_poly.pdbx_seq_one_letter_code
_entity_poly.pdbx_strand_id
1 'polypeptide(L)'
;MTLLVVSRSPEETRILGASLAPVLLPGDVLSLNGDLGAGKTCFVQGLAGALGVESRVTSPTFTLVHEYAGLYPIVHLDVYRLDYFQEVLDLGFEELLDPGAILVVEWGEAVAPLLPVRYLEIELRRAGGAAEADDCGEDCRSVVFRARGDGWKRKLDSMRVTAETLLDAVWTGASTGQRFTQVSGDAPRHRRLAAPDDSTD
;
A
#
# COMPACT_ATOMS: atom_id res chain seq x y z
N MET A 1 -6.63 -13.32 -5.16
CA MET A 1 -6.94 -12.46 -6.32
C MET A 1 -5.85 -11.42 -6.36
N THR A 2 -5.26 -11.19 -7.53
CA THR A 2 -4.15 -10.25 -7.72
C THR A 2 -4.49 -9.30 -8.85
N LEU A 3 -4.39 -8.00 -8.59
CA LEU A 3 -4.55 -6.95 -9.59
C LEU A 3 -3.24 -6.18 -9.75
N LEU A 4 -2.90 -5.86 -10.99
CA LEU A 4 -1.77 -5.01 -11.36
C LEU A 4 -2.29 -3.77 -12.07
N VAL A 5 -1.75 -2.60 -11.73
CA VAL A 5 -2.00 -1.34 -12.41
C VAL A 5 -0.72 -0.52 -12.49
N VAL A 6 -0.58 0.25 -13.56
CA VAL A 6 0.49 1.26 -13.69
C VAL A 6 -0.08 2.60 -13.25
N SER A 7 0.53 3.18 -12.21
CA SER A 7 0.35 4.58 -11.82
C SER A 7 1.42 5.41 -12.52
N ARG A 8 1.00 6.49 -13.20
CA ARG A 8 1.84 7.34 -14.03
C ARG A 8 2.34 8.59 -13.31
N SER A 9 1.85 8.84 -12.11
CA SER A 9 2.20 10.03 -11.34
C SER A 9 1.96 9.84 -9.84
N PRO A 10 2.51 10.74 -8.99
CA PRO A 10 2.12 10.79 -7.59
C PRO A 10 0.62 11.04 -7.39
N GLU A 11 -0.05 11.75 -8.29
CA GLU A 11 -1.50 11.99 -8.23
C GLU A 11 -2.29 10.70 -8.48
N GLU A 12 -1.96 9.93 -9.52
CA GLU A 12 -2.56 8.61 -9.75
C GLU A 12 -2.31 7.66 -8.56
N THR A 13 -1.13 7.74 -7.94
CA THR A 13 -0.81 6.96 -6.74
C THR A 13 -1.73 7.31 -5.56
N ARG A 14 -2.04 8.60 -5.38
CA ARG A 14 -3.03 9.03 -4.37
C ARG A 14 -4.44 8.57 -4.73
N ILE A 15 -4.81 8.62 -6.01
CA ILE A 15 -6.12 8.12 -6.47
C ILE A 15 -6.28 6.63 -6.17
N LEU A 16 -5.23 5.83 -6.37
CA LEU A 16 -5.21 4.41 -6.00
C LEU A 16 -5.34 4.18 -4.49
N GLY A 17 -4.79 5.07 -3.66
CA GLY A 17 -5.03 5.06 -2.22
C GLY A 17 -6.48 5.43 -1.87
N ALA A 18 -6.98 6.49 -2.50
CA ALA A 18 -8.33 7.01 -2.28
C ALA A 18 -9.42 6.01 -2.68
N SER A 19 -9.20 5.22 -3.74
CA SER A 19 -10.17 4.24 -4.23
C SER A 19 -10.45 3.10 -3.25
N LEU A 20 -9.59 2.89 -2.24
CA LEU A 20 -9.86 1.93 -1.16
C LEU A 20 -10.86 2.46 -0.13
N ALA A 21 -10.93 3.78 0.09
CA ALA A 21 -11.75 4.35 1.17
C ALA A 21 -13.22 3.87 1.18
N PRO A 22 -13.93 3.74 0.03
CA PRO A 22 -15.33 3.30 0.03
C PRO A 22 -15.54 1.82 0.41
N VAL A 23 -14.49 1.00 0.39
CA VAL A 23 -14.58 -0.44 0.67
C VAL A 23 -13.96 -0.84 2.00
N LEU A 24 -13.29 0.10 2.67
CA LEU A 24 -12.63 -0.13 3.96
C LEU A 24 -13.63 -0.07 5.10
N LEU A 25 -13.36 -0.90 6.11
CA LEU A 25 -14.07 -0.96 7.38
C LEU A 25 -13.03 -0.95 8.51
N PRO A 26 -13.41 -0.50 9.72
CA PRO A 26 -12.62 -0.74 10.92
C PRO A 26 -12.19 -2.21 11.07
N GLY A 27 -10.95 -2.41 11.50
CA GLY A 27 -10.29 -3.71 11.59
C GLY A 27 -9.65 -4.20 10.28
N ASP A 28 -9.79 -3.48 9.16
CA ASP A 28 -9.05 -3.80 7.94
C ASP A 28 -7.56 -3.47 8.09
N VAL A 29 -6.72 -4.38 7.58
CA VAL A 29 -5.26 -4.23 7.58
C VAL A 29 -4.74 -4.14 6.15
N LEU A 30 -3.91 -3.11 5.90
CA LEU A 30 -3.20 -2.85 4.66
C LEU A 30 -1.69 -3.00 4.89
N SER A 31 -1.04 -3.91 4.17
CA SER A 31 0.42 -4.09 4.17
C SER A 31 1.01 -3.48 2.90
N LEU A 32 1.73 -2.37 3.03
CA LEU A 32 2.37 -1.66 1.92
C LEU A 32 3.86 -2.01 1.83
N ASN A 33 4.27 -2.58 0.72
CA ASN A 33 5.62 -3.10 0.50
C ASN A 33 6.25 -2.43 -0.72
N GLY A 34 7.58 -2.30 -0.75
CA GLY A 34 8.30 -1.70 -1.87
C GLY A 34 9.51 -0.87 -1.44
N ASP A 35 10.39 -0.57 -2.38
CA ASP A 35 11.64 0.15 -2.13
C ASP A 35 11.46 1.53 -1.49
N LEU A 36 12.56 2.07 -0.95
CA LEU A 36 12.63 3.45 -0.51
C LEU A 36 12.28 4.39 -1.68
N GLY A 37 11.32 5.29 -1.47
CA GLY A 37 10.84 6.17 -2.52
C GLY A 37 9.95 5.49 -3.57
N ALA A 38 9.43 4.28 -3.32
CA ALA A 38 8.43 3.63 -4.18
C ALA A 38 7.05 4.31 -4.13
N GLY A 39 6.81 5.21 -3.17
CA GLY A 39 5.56 5.97 -3.07
C GLY A 39 4.55 5.42 -2.06
N LYS A 40 4.98 4.56 -1.12
CA LYS A 40 4.14 4.02 -0.04
C LYS A 40 3.39 5.12 0.73
N THR A 41 4.11 6.09 1.30
CA THR A 41 3.49 7.23 1.99
C THR A 41 2.60 8.09 1.08
N CYS A 42 2.92 8.21 -0.22
CA CYS A 42 2.06 8.91 -1.18
C CYS A 42 0.70 8.21 -1.33
N PHE A 43 0.72 6.87 -1.38
CA PHE A 43 -0.50 6.06 -1.36
C PHE A 43 -1.31 6.30 -0.08
N VAL A 44 -0.66 6.29 1.10
CA VAL A 44 -1.32 6.53 2.40
C VAL A 44 -1.94 7.94 2.45
N GLN A 45 -1.29 8.96 1.89
CA GLN A 45 -1.86 10.30 1.80
C GLN A 45 -3.19 10.34 1.04
N GLY A 46 -3.27 9.64 -0.10
CA GLY A 46 -4.49 9.56 -0.88
C GLY A 46 -5.62 8.83 -0.14
N LEU A 47 -5.28 7.71 0.49
CA LEU A 47 -6.19 6.93 1.34
C LEU A 47 -6.75 7.77 2.50
N ALA A 48 -5.86 8.37 3.29
CA ALA A 48 -6.22 9.13 4.47
C ALA A 48 -7.05 10.37 4.11
N GLY A 49 -6.70 11.08 3.04
CA GLY A 49 -7.49 12.21 2.55
C GLY A 49 -8.91 11.79 2.14
N ALA A 50 -9.07 10.66 1.46
CA ALA A 50 -10.39 10.13 1.08
C ALA A 50 -11.22 9.63 2.29
N LEU A 51 -10.55 9.24 3.37
CA LEU A 51 -11.17 8.96 4.67
C LEU A 51 -11.40 10.23 5.51
N GLY A 52 -11.15 11.43 4.99
CA GLY A 52 -11.45 12.69 5.69
C GLY A 52 -10.42 13.11 6.73
N VAL A 53 -9.19 12.59 6.67
CA VAL A 53 -8.09 13.11 7.51
C VAL A 53 -7.70 14.51 7.03
N GLU A 54 -7.89 15.51 7.89
CA GLU A 54 -7.53 16.91 7.60
C GLU A 54 -6.07 17.25 7.94
N SER A 55 -5.47 16.48 8.85
CA SER A 55 -4.09 16.68 9.28
C SER A 55 -3.07 16.24 8.20
N ARG A 56 -1.85 16.76 8.29
CA ARG A 56 -0.79 16.41 7.35
C ARG A 56 -0.31 14.97 7.57
N VAL A 57 -0.54 14.11 6.59
CA VAL A 57 -0.04 12.72 6.58
C VAL A 57 1.41 12.67 6.12
N THR A 58 2.27 12.16 7.00
CA THR A 58 3.71 12.00 6.77
C THR A 58 4.17 10.60 7.15
N SER A 59 5.31 10.17 6.63
CA SER A 59 5.87 8.86 6.96
C SER A 59 6.29 8.82 8.43
N PRO A 60 5.85 7.82 9.21
CA PRO A 60 6.23 7.67 10.59
C PRO A 60 7.58 6.96 10.76
N THR A 61 8.49 6.96 9.77
CA THR A 61 9.77 6.22 9.87
C THR A 61 10.56 6.48 11.17
N PHE A 62 10.47 7.67 11.76
CA PHE A 62 11.16 8.01 13.01
C PHE A 62 10.31 7.84 14.27
N THR A 63 9.00 8.02 14.16
CA THR A 63 8.02 7.91 15.25
C THR A 63 7.44 6.51 15.38
N LEU A 64 7.72 5.64 14.39
CA LEU A 64 7.18 4.32 14.11
C LEU A 64 5.68 4.32 13.81
N VAL A 65 4.89 5.05 14.60
CA VAL A 65 3.43 5.10 14.48
C VAL A 65 2.93 6.54 14.38
N HIS A 66 1.98 6.77 13.48
CA HIS A 66 1.10 7.94 13.49
C HIS A 66 -0.36 7.49 13.57
N GLU A 67 -1.15 8.21 14.35
CA GLU A 67 -2.61 8.05 14.39
C GLU A 67 -3.28 9.26 13.75
N TYR A 68 -4.25 9.00 12.88
CA TYR A 68 -5.00 10.04 12.20
C TYR A 68 -6.50 9.88 12.45
N ALA A 69 -7.14 10.99 12.80
CA ALA A 69 -8.59 11.07 12.90
C ALA A 69 -9.21 11.33 11.51
N GLY A 70 -10.12 10.44 11.10
CA GLY A 70 -10.93 10.56 9.89
C GLY A 70 -12.30 9.90 10.12
N LEU A 71 -12.98 9.49 9.05
CA LEU A 71 -14.22 8.71 9.09
C LEU A 71 -14.06 7.46 9.97
N TYR A 72 -12.91 6.80 9.82
CA TYR A 72 -12.40 5.80 10.73
C TYR A 72 -10.98 6.21 11.15
N PRO A 73 -10.57 5.95 12.41
CA PRO A 73 -9.17 6.14 12.82
C PRO A 73 -8.24 5.34 11.90
N ILE A 74 -7.09 5.94 11.56
CA ILE A 74 -6.04 5.27 10.79
C ILE A 74 -4.80 5.19 11.68
N VAL A 75 -4.33 3.97 11.91
CA VAL A 75 -3.03 3.69 12.52
C VAL A 75 -2.05 3.44 11.38
N HIS A 76 -1.09 4.35 11.20
CA HIS A 76 -0.06 4.25 10.18
C HIS A 76 1.26 3.86 10.85
N LEU A 77 1.70 2.63 10.60
CA LEU A 77 2.92 2.04 11.12
C LEU A 77 3.98 1.97 10.02
N ASP A 78 5.23 2.28 10.33
CA ASP A 78 6.39 2.06 9.46
C ASP A 78 7.45 1.25 10.21
N VAL A 79 7.67 0.00 9.79
CA VAL A 79 8.63 -0.93 10.41
C VAL A 79 9.98 -0.97 9.70
N TYR A 80 10.27 -0.03 8.80
CA TYR A 80 11.52 0.00 8.02
C TYR A 80 12.79 -0.13 8.87
N ARG A 81 12.77 0.50 10.05
CA ARG A 81 13.91 0.60 10.97
C ARG A 81 13.96 -0.48 12.03
N LEU A 82 12.96 -1.34 12.10
CA LEU A 82 12.97 -2.42 13.06
C LEU A 82 13.84 -3.54 12.47
N ASP A 83 14.97 -3.78 13.12
CA ASP A 83 15.96 -4.74 12.64
C ASP A 83 15.61 -6.16 13.08
N TYR A 84 14.83 -6.28 14.17
CA TYR A 84 14.46 -7.56 14.77
C TYR A 84 12.95 -7.67 15.02
N PHE A 85 12.43 -8.87 14.82
CA PHE A 85 11.04 -9.23 15.11
C PHE A 85 10.64 -8.91 16.56
N GLN A 86 11.58 -8.98 17.50
CA GLN A 86 11.34 -8.66 18.91
C GLN A 86 11.01 -7.17 19.12
N GLU A 87 11.62 -6.25 18.38
CA GLU A 87 11.34 -4.81 18.51
C GLU A 87 9.90 -4.47 18.07
N VAL A 88 9.36 -5.24 17.12
CA VAL A 88 7.96 -5.14 16.69
C VAL A 88 7.02 -5.62 17.80
N LEU A 89 7.35 -6.72 18.48
CA LEU A 89 6.55 -7.22 19.59
C LEU A 89 6.59 -6.23 20.77
N ASP A 90 7.76 -5.68 21.07
CA ASP A 90 7.97 -4.71 22.14
C ASP A 90 7.25 -3.37 21.85
N LEU A 91 6.96 -3.06 20.58
CA LEU A 91 6.11 -1.93 20.17
C LEU A 91 4.64 -2.10 20.59
N GLY A 92 4.23 -3.30 21.01
CA GLY A 92 2.84 -3.60 21.33
C GLY A 92 2.00 -3.80 20.07
N PHE A 93 2.53 -4.49 19.05
CA PHE A 93 1.84 -4.69 17.76
C PHE A 93 0.40 -5.23 17.89
N GLU A 94 0.13 -6.05 18.91
CA GLU A 94 -1.22 -6.55 19.18
C GLU A 94 -2.22 -5.43 19.51
N GLU A 95 -1.78 -4.37 20.18
CA GLU A 95 -2.61 -3.19 20.49
C GLU A 95 -2.88 -2.35 19.24
N LEU A 96 -1.96 -2.37 18.27
CA LEU A 96 -2.12 -1.70 16.97
C LEU A 96 -3.12 -2.40 16.05
N LEU A 97 -3.46 -3.67 16.31
CA LEU A 97 -4.54 -4.40 15.63
C LEU A 97 -5.93 -4.03 16.19
N ASP A 98 -6.17 -2.74 16.40
CA ASP A 98 -7.43 -2.23 16.94
C ASP A 98 -8.59 -2.52 15.96
N PRO A 99 -9.63 -3.28 16.38
CA PRO A 99 -10.82 -3.53 15.54
C PRO A 99 -11.62 -2.25 15.22
N GLY A 100 -11.39 -1.15 15.93
CA GLY A 100 -11.97 0.17 15.69
C GLY A 100 -11.22 1.03 14.67
N ALA A 101 -10.02 0.64 14.24
CA ALA A 101 -9.16 1.42 13.35
C ALA A 101 -8.81 0.67 12.06
N ILE A 102 -8.36 1.41 11.05
CA ILE A 102 -7.71 0.84 9.87
C ILE A 102 -6.21 0.86 10.13
N LEU A 103 -5.56 -0.31 10.06
CA LEU A 103 -4.12 -0.42 10.22
C LEU A 103 -3.44 -0.40 8.84
N VAL A 104 -2.48 0.50 8.68
CA VAL A 104 -1.65 0.64 7.47
C VAL A 104 -0.20 0.43 7.86
N VAL A 105 0.42 -0.64 7.39
CA VAL A 105 1.81 -1.01 7.72
C VAL A 105 2.70 -0.84 6.49
N GLU A 106 3.58 0.16 6.50
CA GLU A 106 4.69 0.23 5.55
C GLU A 106 5.77 -0.78 5.91
N TRP A 107 6.35 -1.43 4.88
CA TRP A 107 7.29 -2.55 5.02
C TRP A 107 6.69 -3.76 5.74
N GLY A 108 5.38 -3.97 5.54
CA GLY A 108 4.61 -4.99 6.24
C GLY A 108 5.07 -6.43 5.98
N GLU A 109 5.89 -6.68 4.95
CA GLU A 109 6.52 -7.99 4.75
C GLU A 109 7.40 -8.42 5.94
N ALA A 110 8.01 -7.48 6.67
CA ALA A 110 8.83 -7.76 7.84
C ALA A 110 8.01 -8.32 9.02
N VAL A 111 6.72 -8.00 9.06
CA VAL A 111 5.78 -8.39 10.12
C VAL A 111 4.67 -9.29 9.61
N ALA A 112 4.79 -9.83 8.39
CA ALA A 112 3.78 -10.67 7.77
C ALA A 112 3.28 -11.84 8.66
N PRO A 113 4.11 -12.50 9.50
CA PRO A 113 3.64 -13.52 10.43
C PRO A 113 2.71 -13.02 11.55
N LEU A 114 2.75 -11.72 11.87
CA LEU A 114 1.92 -11.08 12.89
C LEU A 114 0.62 -10.50 12.31
N LEU A 115 0.54 -10.34 10.98
CA LEU A 115 -0.66 -9.85 10.33
C LEU A 115 -1.81 -10.85 10.45
N PRO A 116 -3.07 -10.38 10.52
CA PRO A 116 -4.22 -11.28 10.52
C PRO A 116 -4.28 -12.11 9.24
N VAL A 117 -5.04 -13.21 9.26
CA VAL A 117 -5.24 -14.07 8.07
C VAL A 117 -5.85 -13.28 6.89
N ARG A 118 -6.59 -12.21 7.17
CA ARG A 118 -7.29 -11.38 6.19
C ARG A 118 -6.68 -9.98 6.16
N TYR A 119 -5.97 -9.67 5.09
CA TYR A 119 -5.40 -8.34 4.85
C TYR A 119 -5.25 -8.08 3.36
N LEU A 120 -5.05 -6.82 2.99
CA LEU A 120 -4.66 -6.46 1.63
C LEU A 120 -3.17 -6.19 1.58
N GLU A 121 -2.45 -6.95 0.77
CA GLU A 121 -1.05 -6.68 0.46
C GLU A 121 -0.99 -5.76 -0.77
N ILE A 122 -0.18 -4.70 -0.69
CA ILE A 122 0.00 -3.69 -1.73
C ILE A 122 1.49 -3.55 -1.97
N GLU A 123 1.95 -3.87 -3.16
CA GLU A 123 3.35 -3.74 -3.55
C GLU A 123 3.52 -2.61 -4.56
N LEU A 124 4.37 -1.63 -4.23
CA LEU A 124 4.72 -0.52 -5.10
C LEU A 124 6.16 -0.70 -5.57
N ARG A 125 6.38 -0.64 -6.88
CA ARG A 125 7.71 -0.62 -7.47
C ARG A 125 7.84 0.52 -8.44
N ARG A 126 9.03 1.08 -8.57
CA ARG A 126 9.36 1.95 -9.70
C ARG A 126 9.25 1.13 -10.97
N ALA A 127 8.53 1.64 -11.96
CA ALA A 127 8.51 1.02 -13.28
C ALA A 127 9.86 1.30 -13.95
N GLY A 128 10.78 0.34 -13.90
CA GLY A 128 12.13 0.48 -14.48
C GLY A 128 12.42 -0.63 -15.48
N GLY A 129 12.62 -0.26 -16.76
CA GLY A 129 13.20 -1.14 -17.79
C GLY A 129 12.43 -1.22 -19.12
N ALA A 130 12.89 -0.47 -20.12
CA ALA A 130 12.88 -0.68 -21.59
C ALA A 130 11.76 -1.41 -22.37
N ALA A 131 10.60 -1.78 -21.82
CA ALA A 131 9.57 -2.50 -22.60
C ALA A 131 8.13 -1.98 -22.46
N GLU A 132 7.85 -1.06 -21.52
CA GLU A 132 6.48 -0.49 -21.35
C GLU A 132 6.55 1.03 -21.12
N ALA A 133 7.42 1.71 -21.86
CA ALA A 133 7.54 3.16 -21.84
C ALA A 133 6.42 3.83 -22.65
N ASP A 134 5.20 3.81 -22.12
CA ASP A 134 4.30 4.96 -22.29
C ASP A 134 4.94 6.12 -21.49
N ASP A 135 5.55 7.10 -22.16
CA ASP A 135 5.90 8.52 -21.83
C ASP A 135 6.01 9.04 -20.36
N CYS A 136 6.06 8.20 -19.35
CA CYS A 136 5.71 8.57 -17.98
C CYS A 136 6.90 8.64 -17.02
N GLY A 137 8.11 8.36 -17.54
CA GLY A 137 9.39 8.66 -16.89
C GLY A 137 9.63 7.96 -15.54
N GLU A 138 10.45 8.57 -14.69
CA GLU A 138 10.86 8.05 -13.37
C GLU A 138 9.73 8.06 -12.32
N ASP A 139 8.62 8.72 -12.61
CA ASP A 139 7.47 8.85 -11.70
C ASP A 139 6.52 7.66 -11.76
N CYS A 140 6.72 6.76 -12.72
CA CYS A 140 5.86 5.60 -12.89
C CYS A 140 6.06 4.53 -11.83
N ARG A 141 4.94 3.98 -11.38
CA ARG A 141 4.89 2.90 -10.40
C ARG A 141 4.05 1.76 -10.94
N SER A 142 4.58 0.54 -10.87
CA SER A 142 3.72 -0.65 -10.94
C SER A 142 3.19 -0.91 -9.53
N VAL A 143 1.86 -0.96 -9.39
CA VAL A 143 1.18 -1.23 -8.12
C VAL A 143 0.47 -2.57 -8.22
N VAL A 144 0.80 -3.49 -7.32
CA VAL A 144 0.19 -4.82 -7.25
C VAL A 144 -0.63 -4.93 -5.98
N PHE A 145 -1.90 -5.28 -6.11
CA PHE A 145 -2.80 -5.54 -5.00
C PHE A 145 -3.04 -7.05 -4.89
N ARG A 146 -2.78 -7.65 -3.72
CA ARG A 146 -3.04 -9.07 -3.45
C ARG A 146 -3.99 -9.22 -2.27
N ALA A 147 -5.19 -9.73 -2.54
CA ALA A 147 -6.14 -10.09 -1.51
C ALA A 147 -5.65 -11.34 -0.76
N ARG A 148 -5.40 -11.21 0.56
CA ARG A 148 -5.04 -12.32 1.46
C ARG A 148 -6.25 -12.66 2.34
N GLY A 149 -6.53 -13.97 2.45
CA GLY A 149 -7.74 -14.47 3.09
C GLY A 149 -9.04 -14.23 2.31
N ASP A 150 -10.14 -14.76 2.84
CA ASP A 150 -11.47 -14.57 2.27
C ASP A 150 -12.06 -13.21 2.66
N GLY A 151 -12.83 -12.60 1.75
CA GLY A 151 -13.47 -11.28 1.95
C GLY A 151 -12.82 -10.15 1.15
N TRP A 152 -11.49 -10.15 1.03
CA TRP A 152 -10.78 -9.11 0.28
C TRP A 152 -10.99 -9.16 -1.22
N LYS A 153 -11.34 -10.32 -1.80
CA LYS A 153 -11.62 -10.44 -3.25
C LYS A 153 -12.73 -9.48 -3.68
N ARG A 154 -13.86 -9.46 -2.95
CA ARG A 154 -15.01 -8.60 -3.27
C ARG A 154 -14.67 -7.12 -3.07
N LYS A 155 -13.99 -6.77 -1.97
CA LYS A 155 -13.52 -5.40 -1.72
C LYS A 155 -12.59 -4.95 -2.85
N LEU A 156 -11.69 -5.82 -3.31
CA LEU A 156 -10.73 -5.52 -4.34
C LEU A 156 -11.38 -5.34 -5.72
N ASP A 157 -12.39 -6.14 -6.06
CA ASP A 157 -13.21 -5.94 -7.26
C ASP A 157 -13.95 -4.59 -7.24
N SER A 158 -14.54 -4.23 -6.10
CA SER A 158 -15.21 -2.93 -5.93
C SER A 158 -14.22 -1.77 -6.02
N MET A 159 -13.06 -1.88 -5.36
CA MET A 159 -11.99 -0.88 -5.43
C MET A 159 -11.53 -0.67 -6.88
N ARG A 160 -11.35 -1.75 -7.66
CA ARG A 160 -10.94 -1.68 -9.06
C ARG A 160 -11.87 -0.79 -9.88
N VAL A 161 -13.18 -0.96 -9.74
CA VAL A 161 -14.18 -0.16 -10.47
C VAL A 161 -14.10 1.31 -10.07
N THR A 162 -13.96 1.60 -8.78
CA THR A 162 -13.76 2.97 -8.28
C THR A 162 -12.47 3.58 -8.82
N ALA A 163 -11.37 2.84 -8.78
CA ALA A 163 -10.07 3.29 -9.26
C ALA A 163 -10.06 3.59 -10.77
N GLU A 164 -10.63 2.69 -11.59
CA GLU A 164 -10.79 2.92 -13.04
C GLU A 164 -11.55 4.22 -13.31
N THR A 165 -12.68 4.42 -12.61
CA THR A 165 -13.51 5.62 -12.76
C THR A 165 -12.75 6.89 -12.40
N LEU A 166 -12.00 6.89 -11.29
CA LEU A 166 -11.25 8.06 -10.84
C LEU A 166 -10.02 8.35 -11.71
N LEU A 167 -9.30 7.32 -12.14
CA LEU A 167 -8.12 7.46 -13.01
C LEU A 167 -8.51 7.99 -14.40
N ASP A 168 -9.63 7.51 -14.96
CA ASP A 168 -10.10 7.96 -16.26
C ASP A 168 -10.64 9.40 -16.22
N ALA A 169 -11.12 9.88 -15.06
CA ALA A 169 -11.54 11.27 -14.89
C ALA A 169 -10.36 12.27 -14.90
N VAL A 170 -9.15 11.83 -14.51
CA VAL A 170 -7.95 12.67 -14.44
C VAL A 170 -7.09 12.55 -15.71
N TRP A 171 -7.25 11.46 -16.47
CA TRP A 171 -6.51 11.24 -17.71
C TRP A 171 -7.13 12.00 -18.90
N THR A 172 -6.34 12.88 -19.52
CA THR A 172 -6.77 13.71 -20.66
C THR A 172 -6.49 13.08 -22.04
N GLY A 173 -5.89 11.89 -22.08
CA GLY A 173 -5.66 11.14 -23.32
C GLY A 173 -6.79 10.14 -23.64
N ALA A 174 -6.74 9.52 -24.81
CA ALA A 174 -7.67 8.43 -25.14
C ALA A 174 -7.29 7.16 -24.34
N SER A 175 -8.13 6.72 -23.40
CA SER A 175 -8.03 5.38 -22.82
C SER A 175 -9.35 4.65 -23.00
N THR A 176 -9.39 3.71 -23.95
CA THR A 176 -10.51 2.80 -24.22
C THR A 176 -10.19 1.37 -23.76
N GLY A 177 -9.48 1.21 -22.63
CA GLY A 177 -9.03 -0.09 -22.14
C GLY A 177 -9.07 -0.23 -20.61
N GLN A 178 -9.11 -1.47 -20.12
CA GLN A 178 -8.98 -1.79 -18.69
C GLN A 178 -7.60 -1.35 -18.17
N ARG A 179 -7.57 -0.48 -17.15
CA ARG A 179 -6.34 -0.05 -16.47
C ARG A 179 -5.71 -1.16 -15.63
N PHE A 180 -6.54 -2.05 -15.08
CA PHE A 180 -6.12 -3.12 -14.21
C PHE A 180 -6.01 -4.44 -14.98
N THR A 181 -4.91 -5.14 -14.78
CA THR A 181 -4.72 -6.51 -15.25
C THR A 181 -4.86 -7.47 -14.08
N GLN A 182 -5.75 -8.45 -14.20
CA GLN A 182 -5.80 -9.55 -13.24
C GLN A 182 -4.68 -10.55 -13.54
N VAL A 183 -3.80 -10.80 -12.57
CA VAL A 183 -2.65 -11.68 -12.74
C VAL A 183 -2.92 -13.04 -12.10
N SER A 184 -2.66 -14.11 -12.84
CA SER A 184 -2.72 -15.49 -12.35
C SER A 184 -1.35 -15.88 -11.76
N GLY A 185 -1.26 -16.04 -10.44
CA GLY A 185 -0.03 -16.41 -9.73
C GLY A 185 0.49 -15.34 -8.76
N ASP A 186 1.52 -15.66 -7.98
CA ASP A 186 2.20 -14.71 -7.10
C ASP A 186 3.19 -13.90 -7.98
N ALA A 187 2.84 -12.66 -8.34
CA ALA A 187 3.79 -11.75 -8.98
C ALA A 187 5.06 -11.62 -8.10
N PRO A 188 6.26 -11.47 -8.69
CA PRO A 188 7.52 -11.50 -7.95
C PRO A 188 7.47 -10.50 -6.78
N ARG A 189 7.69 -10.99 -5.57
CA ARG A 189 7.69 -10.18 -4.35
C ARG A 189 8.96 -9.36 -4.25
N HIS A 190 8.86 -8.18 -3.65
CA HIS A 190 10.03 -7.46 -3.19
C HIS A 190 10.67 -8.28 -2.08
N ARG A 191 11.95 -8.62 -2.23
CA ARG A 191 12.75 -9.24 -1.19
C ARG A 191 13.62 -8.11 -0.66
N ARG A 192 13.43 -7.71 0.60
CA ARG A 192 14.43 -6.91 1.32
C ARG A 192 15.77 -7.63 1.08
N LEU A 193 16.70 -6.98 0.36
CA LEU A 193 18.08 -7.44 0.38
C LEU A 193 18.42 -7.51 1.86
N ALA A 194 18.80 -8.69 2.35
CA ALA A 194 19.27 -8.82 3.71
C ALA A 194 20.25 -7.66 3.96
N ALA A 195 20.10 -6.97 5.10
CA ALA A 195 21.15 -6.05 5.53
C ALA A 195 22.48 -6.81 5.41
N PRO A 196 23.56 -6.16 4.92
CA PRO A 196 24.84 -6.84 4.84
C PRO A 196 25.13 -7.47 6.19
N ASP A 197 25.45 -8.77 6.20
CA ASP A 197 25.88 -9.47 7.41
C ASP A 197 26.96 -8.60 8.06
N ASP A 198 26.66 -8.05 9.24
CA ASP A 198 27.64 -7.40 10.09
C ASP A 198 28.49 -8.52 10.72
N SER A 199 29.30 -9.14 9.87
CA SER A 199 30.29 -10.14 10.22
C SER A 199 31.59 -9.80 9.49
N THR A 200 32.47 -9.09 10.20
CA THR A 200 33.93 -8.85 10.07
C THR A 200 34.21 -7.36 10.33
N ASP A 201 34.93 -6.92 11.36
CA ASP A 201 35.89 -7.52 12.31
C ASP A 201 35.77 -6.83 13.69
#